data_AF-T0J4S9-F1
#
_entry.id   AF-T0J4S9-F1
#
_cell.length_a   1.000
_cell.length_b   1.000
_cell.length_c   1.000
_cell.angle_alpha   90.00
_cell.angle_beta   90.00
_cell.angle_gamma   90.00
#
_symmetry.space_group_name_H-M   'P 1'
#
loop_
_entity.id
_entity.type
_entity.pdbx_description
1 polymer ?
#
loop_
_entity_poly.entity_id
_entity_poly.type
_entity_poly.pdbx_seq_one_letter_code
_entity_poly.pdbx_strand_id
1 'polypeptide(L)'
;MKRWTIAVVALLLAAPAGAQGVEDATIVSLSADLAAGRTSSVKAVRAYLKRIAAYDRRGPRLNSIIALNPHALAEARTMDAERRAGRLRGPLHGIPILLKDNIEAAGMPTTAGSLALARNDPDRDSPVAAALKAKGAIILGKTNLSEWANFRSERSLSGWSAVGGLTRNPYALDRTTCGSSSGSGAAVAAGFAPAAIGSETNGSIICPSSMTGLVGLKPSIGLVPRTHIVPISHSQDTAGPMAHSVRDVATLLSVLIASDPGDPATAGALAHAKDYAAALDPAAVR
;
A
#
# COMPACT_ATOMS: atom_id res chain seq x y z
N MET A 1 -25.84 -24.63 54.97
CA MET A 1 -26.07 -24.34 53.55
C MET A 1 -24.72 -24.07 52.86
N LYS A 2 -24.11 -25.08 52.23
CA LYS A 2 -22.83 -24.91 51.50
C LYS A 2 -23.16 -24.74 50.01
N ARG A 3 -22.84 -23.57 49.44
CA ARG A 3 -23.02 -23.27 48.02
C ARG A 3 -21.83 -23.84 47.24
N TRP A 4 -22.10 -24.71 46.27
CA TRP A 4 -21.12 -25.17 45.28
C TRP A 4 -21.21 -24.26 44.06
N THR A 5 -20.11 -23.62 43.70
CA THR A 5 -20.00 -22.83 42.48
C THR A 5 -19.36 -23.71 41.42
N ILE A 6 -20.12 -24.09 40.39
CA ILE A 6 -19.61 -24.83 39.24
C ILE A 6 -19.02 -23.80 38.27
N ALA A 7 -17.71 -23.84 38.06
CA ALA A 7 -17.05 -23.06 37.02
C ALA A 7 -17.23 -23.78 35.68
N VAL A 8 -18.00 -23.18 34.76
CA VAL A 8 -18.09 -23.64 33.37
C VAL A 8 -16.91 -23.05 32.62
N VAL A 9 -15.91 -23.89 32.32
CA VAL A 9 -14.83 -23.54 31.39
C VAL A 9 -15.36 -23.72 29.98
N ALA A 10 -15.69 -22.61 29.31
CA ALA A 10 -16.02 -22.63 27.89
C ALA A 10 -14.72 -22.82 27.09
N LEU A 11 -14.51 -24.03 26.56
CA LEU A 11 -13.45 -24.31 25.61
C LEU A 11 -13.86 -23.72 24.25
N LEU A 12 -13.32 -22.55 23.90
CA LEU A 12 -13.44 -22.00 22.54
C LEU A 12 -12.57 -22.83 21.60
N LEU A 13 -13.19 -23.76 20.89
CA LEU A 13 -12.56 -24.44 19.77
C LEU A 13 -12.43 -23.44 18.61
N ALA A 14 -11.20 -23.01 18.33
CA ALA A 14 -10.89 -22.26 17.12
C ALA A 14 -11.20 -23.14 15.90
N ALA A 15 -12.10 -22.67 15.03
CA ALA A 15 -12.35 -23.31 13.75
C ALA A 15 -11.06 -23.37 12.92
N PRO A 16 -10.82 -24.42 12.13
CA PRO A 16 -9.67 -24.48 11.25
C PRO A 16 -9.78 -23.32 10.25
N ALA A 17 -8.75 -22.48 10.18
CA ALA A 17 -8.66 -21.41 9.21
C ALA A 17 -8.69 -22.03 7.79
N GLY A 18 -9.86 -22.03 7.17
CA GLY A 18 -9.98 -22.22 5.72
C GLY A 18 -9.10 -21.19 5.03
N ALA A 19 -8.60 -21.51 3.84
CA ALA A 19 -7.75 -20.60 3.07
C ALA A 19 -8.41 -19.22 2.98
N GLN A 20 -7.90 -18.24 3.73
CA GLN A 20 -8.35 -16.84 3.63
C GLN A 20 -8.11 -16.38 2.20
N GLY A 21 -9.12 -15.79 1.58
CA GLY A 21 -8.98 -15.16 0.28
C GLY A 21 -7.97 -14.02 0.36
N VAL A 22 -7.39 -13.65 -0.79
CA VAL A 22 -6.40 -12.55 -0.84
C VAL A 22 -7.01 -11.20 -0.44
N GLU A 23 -8.34 -11.09 -0.42
CA GLU A 23 -9.08 -9.89 -0.04
C GLU A 23 -8.83 -9.42 1.40
N ASP A 24 -8.58 -10.35 2.33
CA ASP A 24 -8.37 -10.04 3.75
C ASP A 24 -6.90 -10.21 4.17
N ALA A 25 -6.01 -10.47 3.20
CA ALA A 25 -4.62 -10.74 3.49
C ALA A 25 -3.88 -9.46 3.91
N THR A 26 -3.26 -9.53 5.09
CA THR A 26 -2.31 -8.52 5.58
C THR A 26 -0.90 -8.84 5.08
N ILE A 27 0.04 -7.91 5.20
CA ILE A 27 1.47 -8.20 4.91
C ILE A 27 1.93 -9.37 5.79
N VAL A 28 1.56 -9.36 7.07
CA VAL A 28 1.93 -10.38 8.04
C VAL A 28 1.36 -11.76 7.67
N SER A 29 0.05 -11.86 7.40
CA SER A 29 -0.57 -13.15 7.08
C SER A 29 -0.07 -13.70 5.74
N LEU A 30 0.07 -12.86 4.72
CA LEU A 30 0.60 -13.27 3.42
C LEU A 30 2.07 -13.71 3.53
N SER A 31 2.89 -12.99 4.29
CA SER A 31 4.29 -13.37 4.52
C SER A 31 4.41 -14.72 5.22
N ALA A 32 3.54 -14.99 6.20
CA ALA A 32 3.45 -16.29 6.87
C ALA A 32 3.00 -17.42 5.91
N ASP A 33 2.03 -17.17 5.05
CA ASP A 33 1.57 -18.14 4.04
C ASP A 33 2.65 -18.48 3.01
N LEU A 34 3.42 -17.47 2.59
CA LEU A 34 4.57 -17.65 1.70
C LEU A 34 5.69 -18.44 2.39
N ALA A 35 5.97 -18.15 3.66
CA ALA A 35 6.98 -18.86 4.44
C ALA A 35 6.61 -20.33 4.69
N ALA A 36 5.33 -20.61 4.94
CA ALA A 36 4.81 -21.95 5.15
C ALA A 36 4.55 -22.73 3.85
N GLY A 37 4.78 -22.13 2.68
CA GLY A 37 4.51 -22.77 1.38
C GLY A 37 3.02 -22.99 1.07
N ARG A 38 2.10 -22.38 1.85
CA ARG A 38 0.65 -22.42 1.58
C ARG A 38 0.29 -21.67 0.31
N THR A 39 1.05 -20.63 -0.02
CA THR A 39 0.97 -19.91 -1.28
C THR A 39 2.36 -19.64 -1.86
N SER A 40 2.40 -18.96 -3.00
CA SER A 40 3.61 -18.45 -3.65
C SER A 40 3.35 -17.03 -4.11
N SER A 41 4.39 -16.22 -4.32
CA SER A 41 4.27 -14.84 -4.79
C SER A 41 3.53 -14.80 -6.12
N VAL A 42 3.80 -15.76 -7.02
CA VAL A 42 3.06 -15.89 -8.30
C VAL A 42 1.58 -16.17 -8.08
N LYS A 43 1.22 -17.08 -7.16
CA LYS A 43 -0.19 -17.38 -6.84
C LYS A 43 -0.88 -16.15 -6.25
N ALA A 44 -0.23 -15.44 -5.31
CA ALA A 44 -0.75 -14.24 -4.70
C ALA A 44 -0.98 -13.11 -5.73
N VAL A 45 0.03 -12.79 -6.54
CA VAL A 45 -0.08 -11.78 -7.61
C VAL A 45 -1.20 -12.13 -8.59
N ARG A 46 -1.31 -13.39 -9.03
CA ARG A 46 -2.42 -13.83 -9.90
C ARG A 46 -3.79 -13.63 -9.26
N ALA A 47 -3.91 -13.93 -7.97
CA ALA A 47 -5.17 -13.76 -7.25
C ALA A 47 -5.57 -12.28 -7.14
N TYR A 48 -4.63 -11.38 -6.81
CA TYR A 48 -4.88 -9.95 -6.81
C TYR A 48 -5.23 -9.41 -8.20
N LEU A 49 -4.50 -9.78 -9.25
CA LEU A 49 -4.80 -9.38 -10.64
C LEU A 49 -6.19 -9.86 -11.08
N LYS A 50 -6.58 -11.10 -10.73
CA LYS A 50 -7.92 -11.63 -11.01
C LYS A 50 -8.99 -10.78 -10.32
N ARG A 51 -8.76 -10.39 -9.07
CA ARG A 51 -9.68 -9.57 -8.29
C ARG A 51 -9.79 -8.14 -8.86
N ILE A 52 -8.68 -7.50 -9.19
CA ILE A 52 -8.64 -6.19 -9.86
C ILE A 52 -9.44 -6.25 -11.17
N ALA A 53 -9.23 -7.28 -11.99
CA ALA A 53 -9.94 -7.44 -13.26
C ALA A 53 -11.46 -7.60 -13.07
N ALA A 54 -11.90 -8.22 -11.97
CA ALA A 54 -13.31 -8.43 -11.67
C ALA A 54 -14.01 -7.15 -11.18
N TYR A 55 -13.33 -6.32 -10.39
CA TYR A 55 -13.99 -5.25 -9.62
C TYR A 55 -13.52 -3.82 -9.89
N ASP A 56 -12.31 -3.61 -10.43
CA ASP A 56 -11.78 -2.25 -10.56
C ASP A 56 -12.34 -1.51 -11.77
N ARG A 57 -12.30 -2.14 -12.95
CA ARG A 57 -12.86 -1.57 -14.20
C ARG A 57 -14.18 -2.23 -14.63
N ARG A 58 -14.52 -3.35 -13.99
CA ARG A 58 -15.75 -4.13 -14.17
C ARG A 58 -16.51 -4.18 -12.85
N GLY A 59 -17.69 -4.82 -12.83
CA GLY A 59 -18.50 -4.95 -11.61
C GLY A 59 -18.83 -3.57 -10.99
N PRO A 60 -18.43 -3.29 -9.73
CA PRO A 60 -18.66 -2.00 -9.07
C PRO A 60 -17.92 -0.81 -9.71
N ARG A 61 -16.92 -1.08 -10.56
CA ARG A 61 -16.10 -0.07 -11.27
C ARG A 61 -15.44 0.91 -10.30
N LEU A 62 -14.61 0.39 -9.39
CA LEU A 62 -13.93 1.21 -8.39
C LEU A 62 -12.95 2.23 -8.98
N ASN A 63 -12.40 1.99 -10.17
CA ASN A 63 -11.41 2.84 -10.86
C ASN A 63 -10.25 3.30 -9.97
N SER A 64 -9.79 2.41 -9.11
CA SER A 64 -8.72 2.64 -8.14
C SER A 64 -7.34 2.36 -8.71
N ILE A 65 -7.22 1.54 -9.77
CA ILE A 65 -5.96 1.20 -10.43
C ILE A 65 -5.85 1.97 -11.75
N ILE A 66 -4.79 2.77 -11.89
CA ILE A 66 -4.55 3.60 -13.10
C ILE A 66 -3.59 2.92 -14.08
N ALA A 67 -2.63 2.14 -13.59
CA ALA A 67 -1.75 1.30 -14.39
C ALA A 67 -1.40 0.01 -13.63
N LEU A 68 -1.22 -1.10 -14.34
CA LEU A 68 -0.70 -2.35 -13.78
C LEU A 68 0.75 -2.54 -14.22
N ASN A 69 1.59 -3.09 -13.35
CA ASN A 69 2.97 -3.42 -13.71
C ASN A 69 2.96 -4.63 -14.67
N PRO A 70 3.42 -4.49 -15.92
CA PRO A 70 3.48 -5.60 -16.87
C PRO A 70 4.46 -6.71 -16.44
N HIS A 71 5.41 -6.40 -15.57
CA HIS A 71 6.45 -7.31 -15.08
C HIS A 71 6.12 -7.98 -13.74
N ALA A 72 4.99 -7.66 -13.08
CA ALA A 72 4.67 -8.16 -11.74
C ALA A 72 4.73 -9.69 -11.60
N LEU A 73 4.29 -10.44 -12.62
CA LEU A 73 4.37 -11.91 -12.61
C LEU A 73 5.80 -12.43 -12.79
N ALA A 74 6.64 -11.72 -13.53
CA ALA A 74 8.05 -12.08 -13.67
C ALA A 74 8.81 -11.81 -12.37
N GLU A 75 8.61 -10.64 -11.77
CA GLU A 75 9.15 -10.28 -10.45
C GLU A 75 8.72 -11.30 -9.38
N ALA A 76 7.45 -11.71 -9.38
CA ALA A 76 6.94 -12.74 -8.48
C ALA A 76 7.66 -14.09 -8.62
N ARG A 77 7.97 -14.53 -9.86
CA ARG A 77 8.74 -15.75 -10.10
C ARG A 77 10.15 -15.64 -9.53
N THR A 78 10.78 -14.48 -9.66
CA THR A 78 12.10 -14.20 -9.08
C THR A 78 12.05 -14.29 -7.56
N MET A 79 11.06 -13.66 -6.91
CA MET A 79 10.90 -13.74 -5.45
C MET A 79 10.67 -15.19 -4.97
N ASP A 80 9.87 -15.97 -5.70
CA ASP A 80 9.67 -17.38 -5.38
C ASP A 80 10.93 -18.23 -5.58
N ALA A 81 11.74 -17.95 -6.61
CA ALA A 81 13.01 -18.63 -6.85
C ALA A 81 14.04 -18.32 -5.75
N GLU A 82 14.14 -17.05 -5.35
CA GLU A 82 15.00 -16.65 -4.23
C GLU A 82 14.57 -17.29 -2.91
N ARG A 83 13.27 -17.35 -2.64
CA ARG A 83 12.71 -18.04 -1.47
C ARG A 83 13.10 -19.52 -1.44
N ARG A 84 12.95 -20.24 -2.56
CA ARG A 84 13.37 -21.65 -2.67
C ARG A 84 14.87 -21.84 -2.47
N ALA A 85 15.67 -20.85 -2.84
CA ALA A 85 17.11 -20.85 -2.65
C ALA A 85 17.57 -20.30 -1.29
N GLY A 86 16.65 -20.03 -0.35
CA GLY A 86 16.96 -19.52 1.00
C GLY A 86 17.42 -18.05 1.03
N ARG A 87 17.27 -17.30 -0.06
CA ARG A 87 17.70 -15.89 -0.17
C ARG A 87 16.55 -14.92 0.08
N LEU A 88 16.13 -14.78 1.34
CA LEU A 88 15.05 -13.85 1.72
C LEU A 88 15.57 -12.42 1.88
N ARG A 89 14.79 -11.43 1.40
CA ARG A 89 15.10 -9.99 1.46
C ARG A 89 14.45 -9.26 2.65
N GLY A 90 13.74 -9.99 3.51
CA GLY A 90 13.07 -9.47 4.69
C GLY A 90 11.54 -9.67 4.68
N PRO A 91 10.80 -8.93 5.52
CA PRO A 91 9.36 -9.12 5.72
C PRO A 91 8.50 -8.92 4.46
N LEU A 92 8.97 -8.11 3.51
CA LEU A 92 8.26 -7.79 2.26
C LEU A 92 8.60 -8.75 1.10
N HIS A 93 9.40 -9.78 1.32
CA HIS A 93 9.86 -10.69 0.25
C HIS A 93 8.69 -11.39 -0.46
N GLY A 94 8.41 -11.02 -1.71
CA GLY A 94 7.31 -11.56 -2.51
C GLY A 94 5.94 -10.93 -2.24
N ILE A 95 5.88 -9.84 -1.47
CA ILE A 95 4.62 -9.16 -1.14
C ILE A 95 4.27 -8.13 -2.22
N PRO A 96 3.08 -8.19 -2.85
CA PRO A 96 2.63 -7.18 -3.80
C PRO A 96 2.23 -5.89 -3.08
N ILE A 97 2.66 -4.73 -3.58
CA ILE A 97 2.36 -3.39 -3.05
C ILE A 97 1.93 -2.47 -4.20
N LEU A 98 0.97 -1.59 -3.94
CA LEU A 98 0.55 -0.56 -4.89
C LEU A 98 1.19 0.79 -4.56
N LEU A 99 1.44 1.62 -5.58
CA LEU A 99 1.98 2.97 -5.42
C LEU A 99 1.04 4.00 -5.99
N LYS A 100 0.83 5.13 -5.31
CA LYS A 100 0.14 6.29 -5.89
C LYS A 100 0.83 6.75 -7.17
N ASP A 101 0.06 7.12 -8.19
CA ASP A 101 0.58 7.45 -9.52
C ASP A 101 1.35 8.78 -9.64
N ASN A 102 1.57 9.48 -8.53
CA ASN A 102 2.57 10.55 -8.48
C ASN A 102 3.95 10.06 -8.01
N ILE A 103 4.12 8.78 -7.70
CA ILE A 103 5.39 8.17 -7.29
C ILE A 103 5.98 7.43 -8.48
N GLU A 104 7.21 7.77 -8.88
CA GLU A 104 7.89 7.06 -9.98
C GLU A 104 8.25 5.62 -9.60
N ALA A 105 8.02 4.71 -10.55
CA ALA A 105 8.40 3.31 -10.50
C ALA A 105 8.65 2.81 -11.93
N ALA A 106 9.81 2.21 -12.17
CA ALA A 106 10.25 1.79 -13.50
C ALA A 106 9.28 0.81 -14.16
N GLY A 107 9.14 0.90 -15.48
CA GLY A 107 8.23 0.09 -16.30
C GLY A 107 6.75 0.50 -16.25
N MET A 108 6.43 1.65 -15.65
CA MET A 108 5.07 2.21 -15.59
C MET A 108 5.10 3.74 -15.65
N PRO A 109 4.16 4.37 -16.39
CA PRO A 109 4.01 5.82 -16.36
C PRO A 109 3.74 6.37 -14.95
N THR A 110 4.14 7.62 -14.75
CA THR A 110 3.82 8.43 -13.56
C THR A 110 3.15 9.69 -14.04
N THR A 111 1.81 9.71 -13.94
CA THR A 111 1.00 10.71 -14.65
C THR A 111 0.45 11.80 -13.72
N ALA A 112 0.50 11.58 -12.40
CA ALA A 112 -0.26 12.37 -11.42
C ALA A 112 -1.76 12.51 -11.80
N GLY A 113 -2.29 11.53 -12.54
CA GLY A 113 -3.65 11.52 -13.08
C GLY A 113 -3.88 12.37 -14.34
N SER A 114 -2.86 13.10 -14.82
CA SER A 114 -2.97 14.08 -15.90
C SER A 114 -2.63 13.49 -17.27
N LEU A 115 -3.46 13.77 -18.27
CA LEU A 115 -3.19 13.37 -19.66
C LEU A 115 -1.91 14.00 -20.23
N ALA A 116 -1.47 15.15 -19.69
CA ALA A 116 -0.21 15.79 -20.09
C ALA A 116 1.01 14.92 -19.78
N LEU A 117 0.91 14.04 -18.78
CA LEU A 117 1.97 13.13 -18.36
C LEU A 117 1.64 11.66 -18.68
N ALA A 118 0.63 11.38 -19.53
CA ALA A 118 0.21 10.01 -19.85
C ALA A 118 1.33 9.13 -20.44
N ARG A 119 2.38 9.74 -20.99
CA ARG A 119 3.57 9.07 -21.53
C ARG A 119 4.85 9.35 -20.72
N ASN A 120 4.73 9.91 -19.52
CA ASN A 120 5.86 10.15 -18.63
C ASN A 120 6.27 8.82 -17.96
N ASP A 121 7.11 8.07 -18.66
CA ASP A 121 7.72 6.83 -18.17
C ASP A 121 9.25 6.97 -18.24
N PRO A 122 9.87 7.54 -17.21
CA PRO A 122 11.31 7.78 -17.19
C PRO A 122 12.14 6.50 -17.00
N ASP A 123 11.50 5.33 -16.91
CA ASP A 123 12.11 4.02 -16.66
C ASP A 123 13.09 4.01 -15.47
N ARG A 124 12.71 4.70 -14.40
CA ARG A 124 13.46 4.75 -13.14
C ARG A 124 12.54 4.62 -11.94
N ASP A 125 13.12 4.18 -10.83
CA ASP A 125 12.45 4.13 -9.54
C ASP A 125 12.69 5.41 -8.74
N SER A 126 11.66 5.87 -8.04
CA SER A 126 11.84 6.75 -6.88
C SER A 126 12.60 6.01 -5.77
N PRO A 127 13.25 6.71 -4.82
CA PRO A 127 13.85 6.06 -3.65
C PRO A 127 12.83 5.22 -2.86
N VAL A 128 11.56 5.62 -2.84
CA VAL A 128 10.44 4.86 -2.25
C VAL A 128 10.27 3.51 -2.95
N ALA A 129 10.13 3.51 -4.28
CA ALA A 129 9.97 2.28 -5.06
C ALA A 129 11.20 1.38 -4.95
N ALA A 130 12.40 1.98 -5.02
CA ALA A 130 13.66 1.27 -4.88
C ALA A 130 13.82 0.59 -3.51
N ALA A 131 13.48 1.28 -2.42
CA ALA A 131 13.55 0.74 -1.06
C ALA A 131 12.62 -0.48 -0.88
N LEU A 132 11.38 -0.39 -1.41
CA LEU A 132 10.43 -1.50 -1.39
C LEU A 132 10.96 -2.71 -2.19
N LYS A 133 11.41 -2.49 -3.42
CA LYS A 133 11.98 -3.55 -4.28
C LYS A 133 13.24 -4.17 -3.67
N ALA A 134 14.08 -3.38 -3.01
CA ALA A 134 15.27 -3.88 -2.31
C ALA A 134 14.91 -4.85 -1.18
N LYS A 135 13.76 -4.65 -0.52
CA LYS A 135 13.19 -5.59 0.49
C LYS A 135 12.35 -6.71 -0.11
N GLY A 136 12.36 -6.86 -1.44
CA GLY A 136 11.70 -7.93 -2.16
C GLY A 136 10.20 -7.72 -2.39
N ALA A 137 9.68 -6.51 -2.17
CA ALA A 137 8.32 -6.19 -2.54
C ALA A 137 8.17 -6.18 -4.07
N ILE A 138 6.99 -6.57 -4.55
CA ILE A 138 6.61 -6.54 -5.96
C ILE A 138 5.71 -5.33 -6.15
N ILE A 139 6.10 -4.38 -7.00
CA ILE A 139 5.21 -3.26 -7.29
C ILE A 139 4.13 -3.75 -8.24
N LEU A 140 2.90 -3.93 -7.74
CA LEU A 140 1.81 -4.53 -8.51
C LEU A 140 1.27 -3.57 -9.58
N GLY A 141 1.32 -2.27 -9.31
CA GLY A 141 0.75 -1.25 -10.18
C GLY A 141 0.70 0.13 -9.53
N LYS A 142 0.13 1.07 -10.27
CA LYS A 142 -0.10 2.45 -9.86
C LYS A 142 -1.57 2.65 -9.52
N THR A 143 -1.86 3.36 -8.44
CA THR A 143 -3.23 3.71 -8.03
C THR A 143 -3.62 5.10 -8.52
N ASN A 144 -4.90 5.25 -8.85
CA ASN A 144 -5.49 6.53 -9.21
C ASN A 144 -5.45 7.52 -8.03
N LEU A 145 -5.57 8.80 -8.34
CA LEU A 145 -5.54 9.90 -7.38
C LEU A 145 -6.49 11.01 -7.80
N SER A 146 -6.77 11.95 -6.90
CA SER A 146 -7.19 13.29 -7.33
C SER A 146 -6.09 13.89 -8.20
N GLU A 147 -6.43 14.31 -9.43
CA GLU A 147 -5.46 14.87 -10.39
C GLU A 147 -4.58 15.96 -9.76
N TRP A 148 -3.27 15.93 -10.06
CA TRP A 148 -2.25 16.82 -9.48
C TRP A 148 -2.29 16.84 -7.94
N ALA A 149 -2.52 15.67 -7.34
CA ALA A 149 -2.65 15.49 -5.90
C ALA A 149 -3.67 16.47 -5.26
N ASN A 150 -4.76 16.77 -5.99
CA ASN A 150 -5.84 17.70 -5.63
C ASN A 150 -5.46 19.20 -5.66
N PHE A 151 -4.29 19.56 -6.20
CA PHE A 151 -3.82 20.95 -6.29
C PHE A 151 -4.05 21.55 -7.68
N ARG A 152 -5.28 21.39 -8.20
CA ARG A 152 -5.65 21.83 -9.56
C ARG A 152 -6.78 22.87 -9.58
N SER A 153 -7.71 22.79 -8.64
CA SER A 153 -8.90 23.65 -8.61
C SER A 153 -9.53 23.69 -7.22
N GLU A 154 -10.07 24.85 -6.86
CA GLU A 154 -10.89 25.04 -5.65
C GLU A 154 -12.21 24.25 -5.68
N ARG A 155 -12.66 23.84 -6.87
CA ARG A 155 -13.86 23.01 -7.08
C ARG A 155 -13.49 21.62 -7.61
N SER A 156 -12.35 21.10 -7.15
CA SER A 156 -11.90 19.76 -7.48
C SER A 156 -12.84 18.69 -6.92
N LEU A 157 -12.87 17.52 -7.59
CA LEU A 157 -13.63 16.36 -7.15
C LEU A 157 -12.65 15.29 -6.69
N SER A 158 -12.68 14.95 -5.39
CA SER A 158 -11.71 14.01 -4.83
C SER A 158 -11.79 12.64 -5.51
N GLY A 159 -10.62 12.11 -5.86
CA GLY A 159 -10.45 10.83 -6.51
C GLY A 159 -10.75 10.80 -8.01
N TRP A 160 -11.04 11.94 -8.63
CA TRP A 160 -11.12 12.06 -10.08
C TRP A 160 -9.77 12.47 -10.69
N SER A 161 -9.42 11.82 -11.80
CA SER A 161 -8.39 12.30 -12.71
C SER A 161 -8.76 12.04 -14.18
N ALA A 162 -8.15 12.78 -15.12
CA ALA A 162 -8.44 12.61 -16.53
C ALA A 162 -7.98 11.23 -17.06
N VAL A 163 -6.85 10.72 -16.56
CA VAL A 163 -6.32 9.40 -16.96
C VAL A 163 -7.09 8.26 -16.27
N GLY A 164 -7.32 8.37 -14.96
CA GLY A 164 -7.87 7.28 -14.15
C GLY A 164 -9.39 7.24 -14.06
N GLY A 165 -10.07 8.36 -14.30
CA GLY A 165 -11.50 8.54 -14.04
C GLY A 165 -11.78 8.77 -12.54
N LEU A 166 -13.05 8.61 -12.14
CA LEU A 166 -13.48 8.76 -10.75
C LEU A 166 -13.31 7.46 -9.96
N THR A 167 -12.43 7.50 -8.96
CA THR A 167 -12.30 6.46 -7.92
C THR A 167 -13.55 6.43 -7.05
N ARG A 168 -14.09 5.23 -6.77
CA ARG A 168 -15.28 5.05 -5.92
C ARG A 168 -14.94 4.37 -4.60
N ASN A 169 -15.66 4.73 -3.54
CA ASN A 169 -15.48 4.13 -2.23
C ASN A 169 -16.06 2.70 -2.20
N PRO A 170 -15.27 1.66 -1.84
CA PRO A 170 -15.73 0.28 -1.87
C PRO A 170 -16.82 -0.03 -0.84
N TYR A 171 -16.98 0.77 0.22
CA TYR A 171 -18.06 0.60 1.20
C TYR A 171 -19.40 1.16 0.71
N ALA A 172 -19.37 2.20 -0.12
CA ALA A 172 -20.55 2.83 -0.70
C ALA A 172 -20.16 3.60 -1.97
N LEU A 173 -20.57 3.10 -3.15
CA LEU A 173 -20.08 3.57 -4.45
C LEU A 173 -20.48 5.02 -4.79
N ASP A 174 -21.45 5.57 -4.07
CA ASP A 174 -21.94 6.96 -4.15
C ASP A 174 -21.23 7.89 -3.16
N ARG A 175 -20.29 7.38 -2.36
CA ARG A 175 -19.50 8.16 -1.39
C ARG A 175 -18.07 8.39 -1.86
N THR A 176 -17.50 9.50 -1.40
CA THR A 176 -16.12 9.86 -1.68
C THR A 176 -15.15 8.91 -0.99
N THR A 177 -14.02 8.67 -1.64
CA THR A 177 -12.83 8.05 -1.02
C THR A 177 -12.00 9.08 -0.26
N CYS A 178 -12.42 10.35 -0.20
CA CYS A 178 -11.52 11.49 -0.02
C CYS A 178 -10.36 11.44 -1.02
N GLY A 179 -9.26 12.13 -0.73
CA GLY A 179 -8.10 12.19 -1.58
C GLY A 179 -6.97 12.99 -0.92
N SER A 180 -5.84 13.16 -1.59
CA SER A 180 -5.61 12.78 -2.99
C SER A 180 -5.20 11.33 -3.20
N SER A 181 -4.79 10.56 -2.19
CA SER A 181 -4.43 9.13 -2.34
C SER A 181 -5.67 8.21 -2.41
N SER A 182 -6.68 8.61 -3.20
CA SER A 182 -7.98 7.95 -3.31
C SER A 182 -7.88 6.50 -3.75
N GLY A 183 -7.12 6.23 -4.82
CA GLY A 183 -6.96 4.89 -5.37
C GLY A 183 -6.20 3.99 -4.41
N SER A 184 -5.20 4.50 -3.69
CA SER A 184 -4.48 3.74 -2.66
C SER A 184 -5.43 3.29 -1.55
N GLY A 185 -6.29 4.19 -1.05
CA GLY A 185 -7.30 3.85 -0.06
C GLY A 185 -8.32 2.82 -0.58
N ALA A 186 -8.94 3.11 -1.73
CA ALA A 186 -9.95 2.24 -2.31
C ALA A 186 -9.41 0.85 -2.70
N ALA A 187 -8.20 0.77 -3.27
CA ALA A 187 -7.63 -0.49 -3.72
C ALA A 187 -7.30 -1.42 -2.55
N VAL A 188 -6.70 -0.90 -1.48
CA VAL A 188 -6.39 -1.71 -0.28
C VAL A 188 -7.67 -2.12 0.43
N ALA A 189 -8.63 -1.20 0.61
CA ALA A 189 -9.92 -1.51 1.21
C ALA A 189 -10.73 -2.55 0.42
N ALA A 190 -10.59 -2.58 -0.90
CA ALA A 190 -11.22 -3.59 -1.77
C ALA A 190 -10.44 -4.92 -1.85
N GLY A 191 -9.28 -5.03 -1.19
CA GLY A 191 -8.45 -6.24 -1.19
C GLY A 191 -7.67 -6.46 -2.50
N PHE A 192 -7.27 -5.39 -3.20
CA PHE A 192 -6.47 -5.48 -4.43
C PHE A 192 -4.97 -5.60 -4.18
N ALA A 193 -4.53 -5.28 -2.97
CA ALA A 193 -3.19 -5.52 -2.45
C ALA A 193 -3.27 -5.43 -0.90
N PRO A 194 -2.34 -6.05 -0.16
CA PRO A 194 -2.30 -5.96 1.30
C PRO A 194 -2.00 -4.55 1.80
N ALA A 195 -1.32 -3.73 1.00
CA ALA A 195 -1.01 -2.34 1.32
C ALA A 195 -0.68 -1.51 0.07
N ALA A 196 -0.66 -0.20 0.27
CA ALA A 196 -0.26 0.78 -0.73
C ALA A 196 0.56 1.91 -0.12
N ILE A 197 1.31 2.63 -0.96
CA ILE A 197 1.95 3.89 -0.59
C ILE A 197 1.14 5.05 -1.17
N GLY A 198 0.78 5.99 -0.30
CA GLY A 198 0.19 7.27 -0.65
C GLY A 198 1.21 8.40 -0.53
N SER A 199 0.76 9.63 -0.82
CA SER A 199 1.52 10.85 -0.53
C SER A 199 0.61 11.89 0.10
N GLU A 200 1.16 12.68 1.02
CA GLU A 200 0.42 13.73 1.71
C GLU A 200 1.17 15.04 1.77
N THR A 201 0.47 16.10 1.35
CA THR A 201 0.77 17.50 1.66
C THR A 201 -0.07 17.95 2.85
N ASN A 202 -1.38 17.71 2.79
CA ASN A 202 -2.32 17.97 3.88
C ASN A 202 -3.54 17.03 3.72
N GLY A 203 -3.71 16.07 4.63
CA GLY A 203 -4.83 15.13 4.66
C GLY A 203 -4.80 14.00 3.61
N SER A 204 -3.91 14.06 2.62
CA SER A 204 -3.95 13.20 1.43
C SER A 204 -3.57 11.73 1.61
N ILE A 205 -3.12 11.30 2.79
CA ILE A 205 -2.97 9.91 3.24
C ILE A 205 -4.04 9.63 4.31
N ILE A 206 -4.11 10.46 5.36
CA ILE A 206 -4.96 10.17 6.52
C ILE A 206 -6.46 10.24 6.18
N CYS A 207 -6.89 11.22 5.38
CA CYS A 207 -8.30 11.38 4.99
C CYS A 207 -8.80 10.21 4.14
N PRO A 208 -8.13 9.81 3.04
CA PRO A 208 -8.58 8.66 2.28
C PRO A 208 -8.49 7.35 3.09
N SER A 209 -7.48 7.18 3.95
CA SER A 209 -7.47 6.03 4.86
C SER A 209 -8.68 5.99 5.78
N SER A 210 -9.04 7.11 6.42
CA SER A 210 -10.23 7.17 7.29
C SER A 210 -11.52 6.89 6.52
N MET A 211 -11.68 7.43 5.30
CA MET A 211 -12.88 7.23 4.49
C MET A 211 -13.02 5.81 3.94
N THR A 212 -11.92 5.07 3.82
CA THR A 212 -11.90 3.69 3.33
C THR A 212 -11.52 2.69 4.41
N GLY A 213 -11.69 3.01 5.69
CA GLY A 213 -11.54 2.04 6.79
C GLY A 213 -10.12 1.49 6.97
N LEU A 214 -9.08 2.26 6.65
CA LEU A 214 -7.68 1.85 6.76
C LEU A 214 -6.92 2.63 7.84
N VAL A 215 -5.76 2.08 8.21
CA VAL A 215 -4.70 2.84 8.89
C VAL A 215 -3.87 3.55 7.82
N GLY A 216 -3.70 4.87 7.98
CA GLY A 216 -2.80 5.68 7.16
C GLY A 216 -1.85 6.46 8.05
N LEU A 217 -0.56 6.49 7.70
CA LEU A 217 0.44 7.23 8.47
C LEU A 217 1.15 8.24 7.57
N LYS A 218 1.02 9.52 7.92
CA LYS A 218 1.87 10.59 7.39
C LYS A 218 3.09 10.74 8.31
N PRO A 219 4.30 10.35 7.88
CA PRO A 219 5.48 10.49 8.73
C PRO A 219 5.89 11.97 8.91
N SER A 220 6.87 12.19 9.78
CA SER A 220 7.57 13.48 9.85
C SER A 220 8.21 13.80 8.50
N ILE A 221 8.20 15.08 8.13
CA ILE A 221 8.85 15.54 6.89
C ILE A 221 10.36 15.26 7.01
N GLY A 222 10.94 14.69 5.96
CA GLY A 222 12.34 14.28 5.95
C GLY A 222 12.61 12.85 6.44
N LEU A 223 11.63 12.08 6.90
CA LEU A 223 11.87 10.65 7.18
C LEU A 223 11.92 9.79 5.91
N VAL A 224 11.10 10.12 4.91
CA VAL A 224 10.99 9.38 3.65
C VAL A 224 11.41 10.31 2.51
N PRO A 225 12.34 9.89 1.63
CA PRO A 225 12.73 10.71 0.48
C PRO A 225 11.58 10.99 -0.48
N ARG A 226 11.61 12.19 -1.08
CA ARG A 226 10.56 12.70 -1.98
C ARG A 226 11.04 12.87 -3.41
N THR A 227 12.30 12.57 -3.68
CA THR A 227 12.86 12.56 -5.04
C THR A 227 12.03 11.67 -5.94
N HIS A 228 11.74 12.16 -7.15
CA HIS A 228 10.91 11.47 -8.14
C HIS A 228 9.47 11.17 -7.68
N ILE A 229 8.94 11.99 -6.78
CA ILE A 229 7.51 12.11 -6.51
C ILE A 229 7.05 13.45 -7.08
N VAL A 230 6.01 13.46 -7.92
CA VAL A 230 5.43 14.70 -8.47
C VAL A 230 4.95 15.56 -7.28
N PRO A 231 5.57 16.74 -7.04
CA PRO A 231 5.44 17.46 -5.79
C PRO A 231 4.25 18.43 -5.78
N ILE A 232 3.90 18.90 -4.58
CA ILE A 232 3.13 20.13 -4.32
C ILE A 232 3.96 21.10 -3.47
N SER A 233 4.46 20.65 -2.31
CA SER A 233 5.10 21.52 -1.31
C SER A 233 6.26 20.81 -0.62
N HIS A 234 7.48 21.29 -0.84
CA HIS A 234 8.68 20.77 -0.16
C HIS A 234 8.64 20.94 1.37
N SER A 235 7.74 21.77 1.92
CA SER A 235 7.62 21.98 3.37
C SER A 235 6.65 20.99 4.02
N GLN A 236 5.85 20.27 3.24
CA GLN A 236 4.73 19.47 3.75
C GLN A 236 4.62 18.08 3.12
N ASP A 237 5.17 17.89 1.92
CA ASP A 237 5.05 16.64 1.19
C ASP A 237 5.84 15.53 1.88
N THR A 238 5.20 14.37 1.97
CA THR A 238 5.86 13.12 2.31
C THR A 238 5.06 11.93 1.77
N ALA A 239 5.77 10.85 1.41
CA ALA A 239 5.12 9.57 1.12
C ALA A 239 4.83 8.83 2.43
N GLY A 240 3.82 7.97 2.43
CA GLY A 240 3.49 7.19 3.61
C GLY A 240 2.61 5.98 3.35
N PRO A 241 2.66 4.98 4.25
CA PRO A 241 1.98 3.72 4.08
C PRO A 241 0.49 3.79 4.42
N MET A 242 -0.30 2.98 3.71
CA MET A 242 -1.73 2.76 3.91
C MET A 242 -2.01 1.24 3.91
N ALA A 243 -2.56 0.71 5.01
CA ALA A 243 -2.85 -0.72 5.16
C ALA A 243 -4.01 -0.98 6.14
N HIS A 244 -4.47 -2.23 6.24
CA HIS A 244 -5.54 -2.64 7.18
C HIS A 244 -5.11 -2.65 8.65
N SER A 245 -3.81 -2.73 8.93
CA SER A 245 -3.31 -2.85 10.30
C SER A 245 -2.17 -1.88 10.61
N VAL A 246 -2.09 -1.46 11.88
CA VAL A 246 -0.98 -0.65 12.41
C VAL A 246 0.35 -1.38 12.22
N ARG A 247 0.37 -2.71 12.36
CA ARG A 247 1.56 -3.52 12.15
C ARG A 247 2.09 -3.44 10.73
N ASP A 248 1.23 -3.57 9.72
CA ASP A 248 1.63 -3.46 8.32
C ASP A 248 2.13 -2.05 7.98
N VAL A 249 1.45 -1.02 8.50
CA VAL A 249 1.89 0.39 8.38
C VAL A 249 3.28 0.59 9.00
N ALA A 250 3.53 0.04 10.19
CA ALA A 250 4.83 0.13 10.85
C ALA A 250 5.93 -0.65 10.12
N THR A 251 5.62 -1.84 9.57
CA THR A 251 6.54 -2.61 8.73
C THR A 251 6.95 -1.81 7.49
N LEU A 252 6.00 -1.17 6.81
CA LEU A 252 6.30 -0.34 5.64
C LEU A 252 7.09 0.92 6.02
N LEU A 253 6.72 1.63 7.09
CA LEU A 253 7.46 2.81 7.54
C LEU A 253 8.95 2.49 7.78
N SER A 254 9.23 1.34 8.41
CA SER A 254 10.59 0.87 8.66
C SER A 254 11.41 0.67 7.38
N VAL A 255 10.76 0.33 6.26
CA VAL A 255 11.40 0.15 4.94
C VAL A 255 11.57 1.48 4.21
N LEU A 256 10.67 2.43 4.41
CA LEU A 256 10.66 3.70 3.67
C LEU A 256 11.63 4.75 4.21
N ILE A 257 12.08 4.60 5.46
CA ILE A 257 13.04 5.54 6.05
C ILE A 257 14.40 5.40 5.36
N ALA A 258 14.85 6.48 4.72
CA ALA A 258 16.12 6.53 4.02
C ALA A 258 16.63 7.97 3.96
N SER A 259 17.96 8.10 3.86
CA SER A 259 18.61 9.35 3.47
C SER A 259 18.79 9.35 1.95
N ASP A 260 18.59 10.51 1.33
CA ASP A 260 18.70 10.74 -0.10
C ASP A 260 19.38 12.08 -0.36
N PRO A 261 20.56 12.09 -1.03
CA PRO A 261 21.24 13.33 -1.41
C PRO A 261 20.40 14.24 -2.31
N GLY A 262 19.46 13.69 -3.09
CA GLY A 262 18.50 14.46 -3.90
C GLY A 262 17.42 15.16 -3.09
N ASP A 263 17.29 14.82 -1.80
CA ASP A 263 16.32 15.38 -0.88
C ASP A 263 16.96 15.80 0.46
N PRO A 264 17.46 17.04 0.58
CA PRO A 264 18.18 17.51 1.76
C PRO A 264 17.38 17.43 3.08
N ALA A 265 16.05 17.37 3.02
CA ALA A 265 15.23 17.19 4.23
C ALA A 265 15.50 15.85 4.93
N THR A 266 16.07 14.88 4.21
CA THR A 266 16.35 13.52 4.70
C THR A 266 17.72 13.32 5.33
N ALA A 267 18.54 14.38 5.44
CA ALA A 267 19.90 14.26 5.98
C ALA A 267 19.95 13.60 7.38
N GLY A 268 18.93 13.81 8.22
CA GLY A 268 18.81 13.21 9.56
C GLY A 268 17.97 11.93 9.63
N ALA A 269 17.41 11.44 8.51
CA ALA A 269 16.41 10.37 8.51
C ALA A 269 16.91 9.08 9.17
N LEU A 270 18.16 8.70 8.90
CA LEU A 270 18.74 7.44 9.36
C LEU A 270 18.93 7.38 10.88
N ALA A 271 18.98 8.52 11.58
CA ALA A 271 18.98 8.54 13.05
C ALA A 271 17.67 7.99 13.65
N HIS A 272 16.61 7.91 12.84
CA HIS A 272 15.31 7.38 13.22
C HIS A 272 15.02 6.00 12.60
N ALA A 273 15.90 5.47 11.76
CA ALA A 273 15.72 4.16 11.14
C ALA A 273 15.75 3.04 12.20
N LYS A 274 14.64 2.34 12.33
CA LYS A 274 14.47 1.19 13.24
C LYS A 274 13.32 0.31 12.75
N ASP A 275 13.20 -0.88 13.32
CA ASP A 275 12.01 -1.72 13.13
C ASP A 275 10.86 -1.20 14.01
N TYR A 276 10.00 -0.38 13.43
CA TYR A 276 8.82 0.16 14.09
C TYR A 276 7.77 -0.91 14.38
N ALA A 277 7.74 -2.01 13.61
CA ALA A 277 6.78 -3.09 13.84
C ALA A 277 7.17 -3.92 15.07
N ALA A 278 8.48 -4.09 15.32
CA ALA A 278 8.98 -4.77 16.51
C ALA A 278 8.69 -4.02 17.82
N ALA A 279 8.53 -2.69 17.77
CA ALA A 279 8.22 -1.86 18.93
C ALA A 279 6.72 -1.82 19.30
N LEU A 280 5.85 -2.46 18.52
CA LEU A 280 4.41 -2.48 18.79
C LEU A 280 4.09 -3.45 19.93
N ASP A 281 3.43 -2.93 20.97
CA ASP A 281 2.88 -3.73 22.06
C ASP A 281 1.49 -4.29 21.66
N PRO A 282 1.32 -5.62 21.56
CA PRO A 282 0.03 -6.24 21.28
C PRO A 282 -1.05 -5.94 22.34
N ALA A 283 -0.66 -5.50 23.53
CA ALA A 283 -1.55 -5.16 24.64
C ALA A 283 -1.92 -3.67 24.71
N ALA A 284 -1.33 -2.79 23.87
CA ALA A 284 -1.49 -1.34 23.98
C ALA A 284 -2.85 -0.80 23.54
N VAL A 285 -3.69 -1.59 22.87
CA VAL A 285 -5.08 -1.22 22.53
C VAL A 285 -6.02 -2.29 23.07
N ARG A 286 -6.63 -2.00 24.23
CA ARG A 286 -7.81 -2.68 24.77
C ARG A 286 -8.99 -1.73 24.72
#